data_AF-A0A3D5HRK3-F1
#
_entry.id   AF-A0A3D5HRK3-F1
#
_cell.length_a   1.000
_cell.length_b   1.000
_cell.length_c   1.000
_cell.angle_alpha   90.00
_cell.angle_beta   90.00
_cell.angle_gamma   90.00
#
_symmetry.space_group_name_H-M   'P 1'
#
loop_
_entity.id
_entity.type
_entity.pdbx_description
1 polymer ?
#
loop_
_entity_poly.entity_id
_entity_poly.type
_entity_poly.pdbx_seq_one_letter_code
_entity_poly.pdbx_strand_id
1 'polypeptide(L)'
;MIDEVASACFWLGLMEGMAQRTDDITKHISFEDARDNFAKAAQFGIDSKFNWFDDEKIPASQLIREKLIPIAREGLEYRKVNKADIDKYLGVIEERAKKHMTGARWMLRGYSELKKTIGEDEALRVITAEIVNNQKKNIPVHNWPAPDTNSLKQYKISEMLVSDFMATDLFTVQKNDIIQLVAELMDWNKIKYTPVEDAKGKLIGLVSARLILRELTRNPTKRKTRTVEDIMVTDIVTVTEETTIKEAIRLMREHDIGCLPVLVNGVDLVGLITENDFIRISRRLIERMD
;
A
#
# COMPACT_ATOMS: atom_id res chain seq x y z
N MET A 1 21.02 3.88 -2.37
CA MET A 1 22.23 3.10 -2.02
C MET A 1 22.97 3.71 -0.83
N ILE A 2 23.16 5.03 -0.75
CA ILE A 2 23.85 5.65 0.40
C ILE A 2 23.19 5.35 1.75
N ASP A 3 21.86 5.39 1.85
CA ASP A 3 21.13 5.12 3.09
C ASP A 3 21.19 3.66 3.53
N GLU A 4 21.17 2.74 2.56
CA GLU A 4 21.26 1.31 2.79
C GLU A 4 22.65 0.94 3.29
N VAL A 5 23.70 1.49 2.65
CA VAL A 5 25.08 1.31 3.10
C VAL A 5 25.29 1.97 4.46
N ALA A 6 24.75 3.17 4.70
CA ALA A 6 24.81 3.83 5.99
C ALA A 6 24.17 3.00 7.11
N SER A 7 23.01 2.40 6.83
CA SER A 7 22.31 1.53 7.78
C SER A 7 23.10 0.25 8.05
N ALA A 8 23.71 -0.35 7.03
CA ALA A 8 24.57 -1.52 7.17
C ALA A 8 25.85 -1.21 7.96
N CYS A 9 26.53 -0.10 7.66
CA CYS A 9 27.71 0.35 8.40
C CYS A 9 27.37 0.59 9.88
N PHE A 10 26.24 1.25 10.16
CA PHE A 10 25.80 1.48 11.52
C PHE A 10 25.50 0.17 12.27
N TRP A 11 24.77 -0.75 11.66
CA TRP A 11 24.45 -2.04 12.28
C TRP A 11 25.70 -2.91 12.50
N LEU A 12 26.55 -3.08 11.49
CA LEU A 12 27.78 -3.87 11.60
C LEU A 12 28.74 -3.25 12.63
N GLY A 13 28.90 -1.93 12.59
CA GLY A 13 29.70 -1.20 13.56
C GLY A 13 29.19 -1.41 14.97
N LEU A 14 27.87 -1.35 15.18
CA LEU A 14 27.27 -1.61 16.49
C LEU A 14 27.51 -3.04 16.97
N MET A 15 27.36 -4.04 16.11
CA MET A 15 27.59 -5.44 16.51
C MET A 15 29.04 -5.65 16.95
N GLU A 16 30.00 -5.16 16.17
CA GLU A 16 31.43 -5.26 16.51
C GLU A 16 31.78 -4.43 17.75
N GLY A 17 31.31 -3.18 17.84
CA GLY A 17 31.61 -2.28 18.96
C GLY A 17 30.97 -2.73 20.28
N MET A 18 29.72 -3.22 20.23
CA MET A 18 29.05 -3.76 21.41
C MET A 18 29.72 -5.02 21.93
N ALA A 19 30.12 -5.94 21.03
CA ALA A 19 30.80 -7.17 21.40
C ALA A 19 32.14 -6.94 22.11
N GLN A 20 32.80 -5.79 21.88
CA GLN A 20 34.03 -5.42 22.59
C GLN A 20 33.78 -4.75 23.94
N ARG A 21 32.61 -4.12 24.12
CA ARG A 21 32.28 -3.30 25.29
C ARG A 21 31.47 -4.03 26.34
N THR A 22 30.70 -5.02 25.92
CA THR A 22 29.70 -5.68 26.76
C THR A 22 29.88 -7.18 26.64
N ASP A 23 30.27 -7.83 27.74
CA ASP A 23 30.40 -9.28 27.77
C ASP A 23 29.03 -9.94 27.58
N ASP A 24 28.13 -9.74 28.56
CA ASP A 24 26.80 -10.32 28.58
C ASP A 24 25.75 -9.22 28.67
N ILE A 25 25.11 -8.94 27.54
CA ILE A 25 24.12 -7.86 27.41
C ILE A 25 22.89 -8.08 28.30
N THR A 26 22.60 -9.34 28.69
CA THR A 26 21.45 -9.65 29.55
C THR A 26 21.62 -9.13 30.98
N LYS A 27 22.85 -8.76 31.36
CA LYS A 27 23.15 -8.10 32.64
C LYS A 27 22.90 -6.59 32.62
N HIS A 28 22.74 -6.00 31.43
CA HIS A 28 22.62 -4.55 31.25
C HIS A 28 21.24 -4.10 30.78
N ILE A 29 20.47 -5.00 30.16
CA ILE A 29 19.09 -4.73 29.77
C ILE A 29 18.24 -6.01 29.93
N SER A 30 17.06 -5.86 30.52
CA SER A 30 16.11 -6.97 30.65
C SER A 30 15.53 -7.35 29.29
N PHE A 31 15.07 -8.59 29.14
CA PHE A 31 14.37 -9.00 27.91
C PHE A 31 13.04 -8.25 27.74
N GLU A 32 12.37 -7.94 28.85
CA GLU A 32 11.13 -7.17 28.88
C GLU A 32 11.35 -5.77 28.31
N ASP A 33 12.42 -5.08 28.70
CA ASP A 33 12.79 -3.77 28.17
C ASP A 33 13.20 -3.84 26.70
N ALA A 34 13.97 -4.85 26.30
CA ALA A 34 14.35 -5.06 24.91
C ALA A 34 13.11 -5.27 24.02
N ARG A 35 12.15 -6.09 24.47
CA ARG A 35 10.88 -6.33 23.77
C ARG A 35 10.01 -5.07 23.70
N ASP A 36 9.90 -4.34 24.81
CA ASP A 36 9.13 -3.09 24.86
C ASP A 36 9.74 -2.01 23.95
N ASN A 37 11.07 -1.86 23.97
CA ASN A 37 11.80 -0.98 23.05
C ASN A 37 11.54 -1.36 21.58
N PHE A 38 11.57 -2.65 21.25
CA PHE A 38 11.27 -3.12 19.89
C PHE A 38 9.86 -2.73 19.44
N ALA A 39 8.85 -2.96 20.29
CA ALA A 39 7.47 -2.59 19.99
C ALA A 39 7.30 -1.08 19.80
N LYS A 40 7.90 -0.28 20.69
CA LYS A 40 7.92 1.19 20.57
C LYS A 40 8.58 1.63 19.26
N ALA A 41 9.74 1.07 18.93
CA ALA A 41 10.46 1.39 17.69
C ALA A 41 9.62 1.06 16.45
N ALA A 42 8.94 -0.08 16.43
CA ALA A 42 8.08 -0.47 15.31
C ALA A 42 6.86 0.45 15.15
N GLN A 43 6.27 0.91 16.26
CA GLN A 43 5.05 1.73 16.25
C GLN A 43 5.33 3.22 16.03
N PHE A 44 6.35 3.77 16.69
CA PHE A 44 6.62 5.21 16.75
C PHE A 44 7.92 5.63 16.06
N GLY A 45 8.76 4.67 15.67
CA GLY A 45 10.00 4.93 14.95
C GLY A 45 10.97 5.81 15.73
N ILE A 46 11.53 6.83 15.06
CA ILE A 46 12.56 7.72 15.61
C ILE A 46 12.09 8.64 16.74
N ASP A 47 10.77 8.76 16.97
CA ASP A 47 10.22 9.54 18.09
C ASP A 47 10.00 8.68 19.35
N SER A 48 10.43 7.41 19.34
CA SER A 48 10.35 6.52 20.50
C SER A 48 11.23 7.00 21.65
N LYS A 49 10.85 6.64 22.88
CA LYS A 49 11.72 6.71 24.06
C LYS A 49 12.02 5.29 24.52
N PHE A 50 13.31 4.99 24.66
CA PHE A 50 13.79 3.67 25.02
C PHE A 50 14.25 3.62 26.48
N ASN A 51 14.11 2.44 27.08
CA ASN A 51 14.82 2.07 28.30
C ASN A 51 16.20 1.54 27.88
N TRP A 52 17.26 2.23 28.28
CA TRP A 52 18.64 1.88 27.99
C TRP A 52 19.32 1.37 29.27
N PHE A 53 20.62 1.11 29.20
CA PHE A 53 21.40 0.56 30.32
C PHE A 53 21.21 1.39 31.60
N ASP A 54 21.23 0.71 32.75
CA ASP A 54 21.02 1.29 34.08
C ASP A 54 19.67 2.05 34.21
N ASP A 55 18.62 1.52 33.58
CA ASP A 55 17.26 2.07 33.53
C ASP A 55 17.17 3.49 32.95
N GLU A 56 18.15 3.90 32.14
CA GLU A 56 18.18 5.22 31.49
C GLU A 56 17.05 5.36 30.46
N LYS A 57 16.12 6.29 30.70
CA LYS A 57 15.07 6.62 29.71
C LYS A 57 15.56 7.67 28.73
N ILE A 58 15.80 7.28 27.48
CA ILE A 58 16.43 8.12 26.47
C ILE A 58 15.63 8.15 25.15
N PRO A 59 15.42 9.33 24.54
CA PRO A 59 14.84 9.42 23.19
C PRO A 59 15.69 8.68 22.15
N ALA A 60 15.06 8.02 21.18
CA ALA A 60 15.76 7.26 20.15
C ALA A 60 16.78 8.09 19.36
N SER A 61 16.42 9.33 18.98
CA SER A 61 17.35 10.24 18.29
C SER A 61 18.55 10.61 19.14
N GLN A 62 18.36 10.80 20.46
CA GLN A 62 19.44 11.08 21.39
C GLN A 62 20.34 9.85 21.57
N LEU A 63 19.75 8.68 21.82
CA LEU A 63 20.46 7.42 21.97
C LEU A 63 21.34 7.11 20.76
N ILE A 64 20.81 7.30 19.55
CA ILE A 64 21.54 7.09 18.31
C ILE A 64 22.79 7.97 18.26
N ARG A 65 22.64 9.28 18.48
CA ARG A 65 23.76 10.24 18.34
C ARG A 65 24.80 10.11 19.44
N GLU A 66 24.36 9.95 20.68
CA GLU A 66 25.22 10.12 21.85
C GLU A 66 25.83 8.80 22.34
N LYS A 67 25.18 7.66 22.06
CA LYS A 67 25.65 6.35 22.52
C LYS A 67 25.99 5.44 21.34
N LEU A 68 25.05 5.23 20.43
CA LEU A 68 25.16 4.19 19.41
C LEU A 68 26.15 4.53 18.29
N ILE A 69 26.15 5.77 17.77
CA ILE A 69 27.11 6.18 16.72
C ILE A 69 28.57 6.09 17.21
N PRO A 70 28.93 6.56 18.43
CA PRO A 70 30.27 6.35 18.97
C PRO A 70 30.66 4.87 19.03
N ILE A 71 29.77 3.99 19.54
CA ILE A 71 30.03 2.55 19.61
C ILE A 71 30.21 1.97 18.20
N ALA A 72 29.36 2.36 17.25
CA ALA A 72 29.44 1.89 15.88
C ALA A 72 30.75 2.28 15.20
N ARG A 73 31.20 3.51 15.43
CA ARG A 73 32.48 4.03 14.92
C ARG A 73 33.64 3.19 15.41
N GLU A 74 33.71 2.93 16.71
CA GLU A 74 34.79 2.11 17.29
C GLU A 74 34.81 0.69 16.73
N GLY A 75 33.64 0.06 16.57
CA GLY A 75 33.54 -1.27 15.95
C GLY A 75 34.06 -1.31 14.51
N LEU A 76 33.74 -0.30 13.71
CA LEU A 76 34.24 -0.20 12.33
C LEU A 76 35.75 0.10 12.29
N GLU A 77 36.25 0.96 13.17
CA GLU A 77 37.68 1.26 13.28
C GLU A 77 38.49 0.04 13.72
N TYR A 78 37.97 -0.75 14.66
CA TYR A 78 38.57 -2.02 15.10
C TYR A 78 38.75 -3.00 13.93
N ARG A 79 37.76 -3.07 13.02
CA ARG A 79 37.83 -3.87 11.80
C ARG A 79 38.61 -3.19 10.66
N LYS A 80 39.27 -2.06 10.93
CA LYS A 80 40.13 -1.30 10.01
C LYS A 80 39.38 -0.76 8.77
N VAL A 81 38.10 -0.43 8.91
CA VAL A 81 37.34 0.26 7.87
C VAL A 81 37.91 1.68 7.65
N ASN A 82 37.89 2.16 6.42
CA ASN A 82 38.43 3.48 6.07
C ASN A 82 37.69 4.60 6.82
N LYS A 83 38.44 5.51 7.47
CA LYS A 83 37.87 6.62 8.27
C LYS A 83 36.93 7.53 7.47
N ALA A 84 37.26 7.84 6.21
CA ALA A 84 36.42 8.69 5.37
C ALA A 84 35.07 8.04 5.08
N ASP A 85 35.03 6.71 4.91
CA ASP A 85 33.78 5.97 4.75
C ASP A 85 32.98 5.94 6.05
N ILE A 86 33.63 5.73 7.20
CA ILE A 86 32.98 5.79 8.51
C ILE A 86 32.31 7.15 8.72
N ASP A 87 33.04 8.24 8.50
CA ASP A 87 32.52 9.61 8.65
C ASP A 87 31.35 9.88 7.72
N LYS A 88 31.48 9.49 6.44
CA LYS A 88 30.43 9.65 5.44
C LYS A 88 29.15 8.91 5.82
N TYR A 89 29.25 7.62 6.15
CA TYR A 89 28.09 6.75 6.35
C TYR A 89 27.44 6.93 7.71
N LEU A 90 28.22 7.05 8.80
CA LEU A 90 27.65 7.35 10.12
C LEU A 90 27.11 8.78 10.20
N GLY A 91 27.70 9.72 9.46
CA GLY A 91 27.17 11.08 9.33
C GLY A 91 25.76 11.11 8.75
N VAL A 92 25.43 10.21 7.82
CA VAL A 92 24.05 10.08 7.30
C VAL A 92 23.07 9.66 8.39
N ILE A 93 23.45 8.71 9.26
CA ILE A 93 22.62 8.25 10.37
C ILE A 93 22.46 9.35 11.42
N GLU A 94 23.53 10.10 11.69
CA GLU A 94 23.51 11.23 12.62
C GLU A 94 22.54 12.33 12.15
N GLU A 95 22.61 12.74 10.88
CA GLU A 95 21.74 13.76 10.33
C GLU A 95 20.28 13.30 10.25
N ARG A 96 20.03 12.02 9.98
CA ARG A 96 18.68 11.44 10.06
C ARG A 96 18.11 11.52 11.48
N ALA A 97 18.91 11.22 12.49
CA ALA A 97 18.52 11.33 13.89
C ALA A 97 18.26 12.79 14.29
N LYS A 98 19.17 13.72 13.92
CA LYS A 98 19.02 15.16 14.20
C LYS A 98 17.78 15.76 13.57
N LYS A 99 17.52 15.48 12.30
CA LYS A 99 16.35 16.00 11.56
C LYS A 99 15.08 15.21 11.84
N HIS A 100 15.14 14.16 12.67
CA HIS A 100 14.03 13.25 12.91
C HIS A 100 13.42 12.74 11.59
N MET A 101 14.25 12.46 10.58
CA MET A 101 13.81 12.12 9.22
C MET A 101 14.33 10.75 8.80
N THR A 102 13.44 9.76 8.79
CA THR A 102 13.68 8.40 8.28
C THR A 102 12.96 8.20 6.95
N GLY A 103 13.32 7.15 6.21
CA GLY A 103 12.57 6.79 5.00
C GLY A 103 11.08 6.54 5.26
N ALA A 104 10.76 5.81 6.33
CA ALA A 104 9.36 5.59 6.73
C ALA A 104 8.62 6.91 6.99
N ARG A 105 9.25 7.86 7.69
CA ARG A 105 8.63 9.17 7.97
C ARG A 105 8.46 10.01 6.71
N TRP A 106 9.48 10.07 5.86
CA TRP A 106 9.41 10.80 4.61
C TRP A 106 8.26 10.26 3.73
N MET A 107 8.14 8.93 3.60
CA MET A 107 7.05 8.28 2.87
C MET A 107 5.68 8.59 3.49
N LEU A 108 5.50 8.43 4.80
CA LEU A 108 4.21 8.66 5.46
C LEU A 108 3.75 10.13 5.37
N ARG A 109 4.67 11.08 5.56
CA ARG A 109 4.36 12.51 5.41
C ARG A 109 4.04 12.85 3.96
N GLY A 110 4.87 12.38 3.03
CA GLY A 110 4.64 12.55 1.60
C GLY A 110 3.28 12.01 1.16
N TYR A 111 2.95 10.79 1.58
CA TYR A 111 1.67 10.14 1.29
C TYR A 111 0.48 10.93 1.85
N SER A 112 0.58 11.36 3.11
CA SER A 112 -0.50 12.12 3.76
C SER A 112 -0.78 13.45 3.08
N GLU A 113 0.26 14.13 2.55
CA GLU A 113 0.09 15.36 1.79
C GLU A 113 -0.46 15.10 0.39
N LEU A 114 0.07 14.13 -0.34
CA LEU A 114 -0.38 13.78 -1.69
C LEU A 114 -1.84 13.31 -1.70
N LYS A 115 -2.29 12.54 -0.70
CA LYS A 115 -3.67 12.05 -0.62
C LYS A 115 -4.72 13.17 -0.53
N LYS A 116 -4.31 14.40 -0.18
CA LYS A 116 -5.20 15.57 -0.17
C LYS A 116 -5.60 16.03 -1.57
N THR A 117 -4.78 15.73 -2.58
CA THR A 117 -4.93 16.24 -3.94
C THR A 117 -5.10 15.13 -4.98
N ILE A 118 -4.47 13.97 -4.78
CA ILE A 118 -4.45 12.86 -5.74
C ILE A 118 -4.93 11.54 -5.11
N GLY A 119 -5.27 10.58 -5.98
CA GLY A 119 -5.72 9.25 -5.56
C GLY A 119 -4.61 8.40 -4.93
N GLU A 120 -4.99 7.33 -4.23
CA GLU A 120 -4.08 6.43 -3.49
C GLU A 120 -2.99 5.82 -4.38
N ASP A 121 -3.36 5.18 -5.49
CA ASP A 121 -2.42 4.62 -6.47
C ASP A 121 -1.44 5.68 -6.98
N GLU A 122 -1.95 6.88 -7.32
CA GLU A 122 -1.12 7.97 -7.81
C GLU A 122 -0.09 8.41 -6.78
N ALA A 123 -0.52 8.57 -5.52
CA ALA A 123 0.34 8.99 -4.43
C ALA A 123 1.48 7.98 -4.22
N LEU A 124 1.16 6.68 -4.23
CA LEU A 124 2.15 5.61 -4.12
C LEU A 124 3.13 5.60 -5.30
N ARG A 125 2.66 5.83 -6.52
CA ARG A 125 3.51 5.95 -7.72
C ARG A 125 4.44 7.15 -7.65
N VAL A 126 3.93 8.32 -7.24
CA VAL A 126 4.73 9.54 -7.06
C VAL A 126 5.82 9.31 -6.03
N ILE A 127 5.48 8.77 -4.87
CA ILE A 127 6.44 8.45 -3.80
C ILE A 127 7.51 7.49 -4.32
N THR A 128 7.10 6.43 -5.00
CA THR A 128 8.02 5.42 -5.55
C THR A 128 8.96 6.03 -6.59
N ALA A 129 8.43 6.84 -7.52
CA ALA A 129 9.23 7.53 -8.52
C ALA A 129 10.25 8.47 -7.87
N GLU A 130 9.84 9.20 -6.84
CA GLU A 130 10.72 10.09 -6.08
C GLU A 130 11.80 9.34 -5.30
N ILE A 131 11.47 8.21 -4.67
CA ILE A 131 12.46 7.33 -4.03
C ILE A 131 13.53 6.93 -5.04
N VAL A 132 13.11 6.43 -6.21
CA VAL A 132 14.03 6.00 -7.28
C VAL A 132 14.88 7.16 -7.80
N ASN A 133 14.28 8.32 -8.04
CA ASN A 133 14.98 9.51 -8.54
C ASN A 133 16.04 10.01 -7.53
N ASN A 134 15.68 10.11 -6.26
CA ASN A 134 16.58 10.59 -5.22
C ASN A 134 17.69 9.57 -4.90
N GLN A 135 17.37 8.26 -4.91
CA GLN A 135 18.36 7.20 -4.81
C GLN A 135 19.37 7.21 -5.97
N LYS A 136 18.91 7.42 -7.22
CA LYS A 136 19.81 7.53 -8.39
C LYS A 136 20.77 8.72 -8.29
N LYS A 137 20.31 9.83 -7.70
CA LYS A 137 21.14 11.01 -7.42
C LYS A 137 22.04 10.84 -6.19
N ASN A 138 21.93 9.70 -5.49
CA ASN A 138 22.68 9.38 -4.28
C ASN A 138 22.51 10.43 -3.16
N ILE A 139 21.33 11.06 -3.09
CA ILE A 139 20.97 12.00 -2.03
C ILE A 139 20.51 11.17 -0.82
N PRO A 140 20.94 11.47 0.41
CA PRO A 140 20.44 10.77 1.59
C PRO A 140 19.03 11.24 1.97
N VAL A 141 18.22 10.35 2.54
CA VAL A 141 16.78 10.55 2.77
C VAL A 141 16.42 11.79 3.60
N HIS A 142 17.30 12.19 4.52
CA HIS A 142 17.11 13.39 5.35
C HIS A 142 17.27 14.71 4.56
N ASN A 143 17.64 14.64 3.28
CA ASN A 143 17.75 15.77 2.35
C ASN A 143 16.84 15.62 1.12
N TRP A 144 15.97 14.60 1.09
CA TRP A 144 15.02 14.47 -0.01
C TRP A 144 13.97 15.59 0.07
N PRO A 145 13.61 16.22 -1.06
CA PRO A 145 12.51 17.17 -1.09
C PRO A 145 11.18 16.46 -0.79
N ALA A 146 10.13 17.23 -0.50
CA ALA A 146 8.78 16.67 -0.46
C ALA A 146 8.42 16.09 -1.84
N PRO A 147 7.65 14.98 -1.91
CA PRO A 147 7.24 14.41 -3.19
C PRO A 147 6.46 15.42 -4.04
N ASP A 148 6.77 15.49 -5.33
CA ASP A 148 6.09 16.35 -6.30
C ASP A 148 5.23 15.52 -7.25
N THR A 149 3.97 15.93 -7.44
CA THR A 149 3.03 15.26 -8.37
C THR A 149 3.53 15.28 -9.81
N ASN A 150 4.36 16.25 -10.17
CA ASN A 150 4.93 16.40 -11.51
C ASN A 150 6.09 15.45 -11.79
N SER A 151 6.58 14.71 -10.79
CA SER A 151 7.69 13.78 -10.93
C SER A 151 7.40 12.59 -11.86
N LEU A 152 6.12 12.27 -12.06
CA LEU A 152 5.66 11.31 -13.06
C LEU A 152 5.67 11.95 -14.45
N LYS A 153 6.87 12.07 -15.05
CA LYS A 153 7.09 12.77 -16.33
C LYS A 153 6.31 12.21 -17.54
N GLN A 154 5.75 11.01 -17.48
CA GLN A 154 4.87 10.44 -18.50
C GLN A 154 3.87 9.47 -17.86
N TYR A 155 2.66 9.94 -17.60
CA TYR A 155 1.56 9.04 -17.25
C TYR A 155 0.99 8.44 -18.53
N LYS A 156 1.51 7.29 -18.94
CA LYS A 156 1.02 6.62 -20.14
C LYS A 156 -0.32 5.96 -19.84
N ILE A 157 -1.37 6.50 -20.44
CA ILE A 157 -2.74 5.98 -20.35
C ILE A 157 -2.80 4.49 -20.73
N SER A 158 -1.95 4.06 -21.67
CA SER A 158 -1.86 2.67 -22.13
C SER A 158 -1.32 1.70 -21.08
N GLU A 159 -0.65 2.17 -20.03
CA GLU A 159 -0.05 1.36 -18.97
C GLU A 159 -0.92 1.35 -17.70
N MET A 160 -2.09 2.00 -17.72
CA MET A 160 -3.05 1.96 -16.60
C MET A 160 -3.68 0.58 -16.49
N LEU A 161 -3.65 0.02 -15.29
CA LEU A 161 -4.14 -1.33 -15.01
C LEU A 161 -5.51 -1.28 -14.35
N VAL A 162 -6.26 -2.36 -14.49
CA VAL A 162 -7.54 -2.56 -13.80
C VAL A 162 -7.37 -2.50 -12.29
N SER A 163 -6.28 -3.06 -11.76
CA SER A 163 -5.92 -3.02 -10.33
C SER A 163 -5.88 -1.62 -9.74
N ASP A 164 -5.59 -0.60 -10.55
CA ASP A 164 -5.44 0.78 -10.10
C ASP A 164 -6.80 1.45 -9.79
N PHE A 165 -7.88 0.91 -10.33
CA PHE A 165 -9.21 1.54 -10.31
C PHE A 165 -10.34 0.64 -9.82
N MET A 166 -10.15 -0.68 -9.86
CA MET A 166 -11.16 -1.65 -9.42
C MET A 166 -11.56 -1.43 -7.96
N ALA A 167 -12.82 -1.71 -7.65
CA ALA A 167 -13.25 -1.85 -6.27
C ALA A 167 -12.74 -3.18 -5.71
N THR A 168 -12.17 -3.16 -4.49
CA THR A 168 -11.69 -4.34 -3.76
C THR A 168 -12.57 -4.71 -2.57
N ASP A 169 -13.35 -3.76 -2.06
CA ASP A 169 -14.40 -4.01 -1.06
C ASP A 169 -15.67 -4.45 -1.81
N LEU A 170 -15.81 -5.77 -1.96
CA LEU A 170 -16.84 -6.37 -2.80
C LEU A 170 -18.04 -6.81 -1.98
N PHE A 171 -19.22 -6.40 -2.46
CA PHE A 171 -20.48 -6.96 -2.00
C PHE A 171 -20.92 -8.10 -2.93
N THR A 172 -20.91 -9.33 -2.42
CA THR A 172 -21.30 -10.54 -3.16
C THR A 172 -22.61 -11.13 -2.62
N VAL A 173 -23.28 -11.91 -3.46
CA VAL A 173 -24.54 -12.59 -3.12
C VAL A 173 -24.45 -14.07 -3.46
N GLN A 174 -25.35 -14.86 -2.89
CA GLN A 174 -25.47 -16.29 -3.15
C GLN A 174 -26.62 -16.56 -4.11
N LYS A 175 -26.53 -17.65 -4.88
CA LYS A 175 -27.53 -17.97 -5.92
C LYS A 175 -28.96 -18.18 -5.37
N ASN A 176 -29.08 -18.58 -4.10
CA ASN A 176 -30.36 -18.81 -3.44
C ASN A 176 -30.96 -17.54 -2.80
N ASP A 177 -30.23 -16.41 -2.84
CA ASP A 177 -30.71 -15.17 -2.25
C ASP A 177 -31.94 -14.64 -2.98
N ILE A 178 -32.84 -14.05 -2.21
CA ILE A 178 -34.10 -13.51 -2.72
C ILE A 178 -33.82 -12.18 -3.43
N ILE A 179 -34.35 -12.01 -4.65
CA ILE A 179 -34.11 -10.82 -5.48
C ILE A 179 -34.46 -9.52 -4.76
N GLN A 180 -35.54 -9.49 -3.97
CA GLN A 180 -35.94 -8.31 -3.20
C GLN A 180 -34.88 -7.88 -2.18
N LEU A 181 -34.28 -8.84 -1.48
CA LEU A 181 -33.21 -8.56 -0.53
C LEU A 181 -31.98 -8.01 -1.26
N VAL A 182 -31.60 -8.63 -2.37
CA VAL A 182 -30.48 -8.15 -3.20
C VAL A 182 -30.74 -6.73 -3.71
N ALA A 183 -31.97 -6.40 -4.10
CA ALA A 183 -32.35 -5.06 -4.53
C ALA A 183 -32.11 -4.00 -3.43
N GLU A 184 -32.54 -4.27 -2.20
CA GLU A 184 -32.32 -3.39 -1.03
C GLU A 184 -30.82 -3.24 -0.73
N LEU A 185 -30.07 -4.34 -0.77
CA LEU A 185 -28.62 -4.32 -0.54
C LEU A 185 -27.89 -3.49 -1.60
N MET A 186 -28.29 -3.60 -2.86
CA MET A 186 -27.71 -2.82 -3.95
C MET A 186 -28.00 -1.32 -3.79
N ASP A 187 -29.21 -0.96 -3.37
CA ASP A 187 -29.58 0.43 -3.09
C ASP A 187 -28.80 1.01 -1.91
N TRP A 188 -28.74 0.29 -0.79
CA TRP A 188 -28.00 0.71 0.41
C TRP A 188 -26.52 0.91 0.15
N ASN A 189 -25.89 0.01 -0.61
CA ASN A 189 -24.47 0.11 -0.97
C ASN A 189 -24.23 1.01 -2.20
N LYS A 190 -25.29 1.52 -2.84
CA LYS A 190 -25.24 2.34 -4.07
C LYS A 190 -24.48 1.67 -5.21
N ILE A 191 -24.65 0.37 -5.38
CA ILE A 191 -23.99 -0.44 -6.41
C ILE A 191 -24.99 -0.89 -7.49
N LYS A 192 -24.49 -1.03 -8.72
CA LYS A 192 -25.29 -1.45 -9.88
C LYS A 192 -25.08 -2.91 -10.28
N TYR A 193 -24.02 -3.52 -9.78
CA TYR A 193 -23.60 -4.88 -10.09
C TYR A 193 -23.18 -5.57 -8.80
N THR A 194 -23.49 -6.86 -8.67
CA THR A 194 -23.02 -7.69 -7.56
C THR A 194 -22.60 -9.07 -8.11
N PRO A 195 -21.37 -9.52 -7.82
CA PRO A 195 -20.94 -10.88 -8.13
C PRO A 195 -21.75 -11.92 -7.35
N VAL A 196 -22.03 -13.05 -7.99
CA VAL A 196 -22.66 -14.21 -7.35
C VAL A 196 -21.61 -15.25 -7.07
N GLU A 197 -21.49 -15.67 -5.82
CA GLU A 197 -20.55 -16.68 -5.38
C GLU A 197 -21.28 -17.97 -4.98
N ASP A 198 -20.55 -19.09 -5.02
CA ASP A 198 -20.99 -20.33 -4.41
C ASP A 198 -20.62 -20.39 -2.90
N ALA A 199 -20.98 -21.49 -2.25
CA ALA A 199 -20.67 -21.72 -0.83
C ALA A 199 -19.15 -21.83 -0.53
N LYS A 200 -18.30 -21.93 -1.55
CA LYS A 200 -16.84 -21.97 -1.44
C LYS A 200 -16.20 -20.61 -1.75
N GLY A 201 -16.99 -19.57 -2.03
CA GLY A 201 -16.52 -18.25 -2.41
C GLY A 201 -16.07 -18.15 -3.87
N LYS A 202 -16.44 -19.10 -4.74
CA LYS A 202 -16.08 -19.04 -6.16
C LYS A 202 -17.12 -18.23 -6.93
N LEU A 203 -16.67 -17.33 -7.80
CA LEU A 203 -17.53 -16.62 -8.74
C LEU A 203 -18.27 -17.61 -9.67
N ILE A 204 -19.60 -17.54 -9.68
CA ILE A 204 -20.50 -18.37 -10.51
C ILE A 204 -21.52 -17.57 -11.31
N GLY A 205 -21.70 -16.29 -10.99
CA GLY A 205 -22.68 -15.44 -11.67
C GLY A 205 -22.42 -13.95 -11.49
N LEU A 206 -23.17 -13.14 -12.23
CA LEU A 206 -23.25 -11.69 -12.02
C LEU A 206 -24.72 -11.26 -12.07
N VAL A 207 -25.12 -10.40 -11.13
CA VAL A 207 -26.44 -9.76 -11.13
C VAL A 207 -26.26 -8.26 -11.28
N SER A 208 -27.15 -7.63 -12.05
CA SER A 208 -27.22 -6.17 -12.18
C SER A 208 -28.57 -5.63 -11.73
N ALA A 209 -28.58 -4.38 -11.28
CA ALA A 209 -29.80 -3.67 -10.92
C ALA A 209 -30.82 -3.63 -12.08
N ARG A 210 -30.31 -3.57 -13.33
CA ARG A 210 -31.13 -3.63 -14.55
C ARG A 210 -31.86 -4.97 -14.68
N LEU A 211 -31.20 -6.09 -14.37
CA LEU A 211 -31.82 -7.42 -14.42
C LEU A 211 -32.90 -7.57 -13.36
N ILE A 212 -32.62 -7.10 -12.14
CA ILE A 212 -33.58 -7.06 -11.03
C ILE A 212 -34.81 -6.23 -11.41
N LEU A 213 -34.63 -4.99 -11.87
CA LEU A 213 -35.73 -4.11 -12.29
C LEU A 213 -36.58 -4.73 -13.40
N ARG A 214 -35.94 -5.32 -14.41
CA ARG A 214 -36.64 -6.01 -15.49
C ARG A 214 -37.49 -7.17 -14.98
N GLU A 215 -37.01 -7.88 -13.96
CA GLU A 215 -37.77 -8.98 -13.37
C GLU A 215 -38.89 -8.50 -12.45
N LEU A 216 -38.68 -7.46 -11.65
CA LEU A 216 -39.71 -6.89 -10.77
C LEU A 216 -40.88 -6.26 -11.54
N THR A 217 -40.64 -5.78 -12.75
CA THR A 217 -41.66 -5.21 -13.64
C THR A 217 -42.41 -6.26 -14.47
N ARG A 218 -41.95 -7.52 -14.49
CA ARG A 218 -42.64 -8.61 -15.19
C ARG A 218 -43.85 -9.12 -14.39
N ASN A 219 -45.04 -8.87 -14.94
CA ASN A 219 -46.34 -9.49 -14.64
C ASN A 219 -46.67 -9.73 -13.14
N PRO A 220 -47.37 -8.79 -12.46
CA PRO A 220 -47.62 -8.82 -11.01
C PRO A 220 -48.52 -9.98 -10.52
N THR A 221 -49.12 -10.75 -11.42
CA THR A 221 -50.10 -11.80 -11.13
C THR A 221 -49.47 -13.17 -10.77
N LYS A 222 -48.15 -13.33 -10.87
CA LYS A 222 -47.42 -14.52 -10.39
C LYS A 222 -46.38 -14.12 -9.34
N ARG A 223 -46.82 -13.87 -8.11
CA ARG A 223 -45.95 -13.72 -6.93
C ARG A 223 -45.31 -15.05 -6.53
N LYS A 224 -44.39 -15.58 -7.35
CA LYS A 224 -43.45 -16.61 -6.89
C LYS A 224 -42.19 -15.87 -6.43
N THR A 225 -41.73 -16.14 -5.22
CA THR A 225 -40.42 -15.68 -4.74
C THR A 225 -39.38 -16.17 -5.74
N ARG A 226 -38.63 -15.25 -6.32
CA ARG A 226 -37.53 -15.54 -7.24
C ARG A 226 -36.20 -15.31 -6.53
N THR A 227 -35.23 -16.08 -6.98
CA THR A 227 -33.88 -16.11 -6.45
C THR A 227 -32.90 -15.52 -7.46
N VAL A 228 -31.69 -15.23 -6.99
CA VAL A 228 -30.58 -14.78 -7.84
C VAL A 228 -30.32 -15.76 -9.00
N GLU A 229 -30.41 -17.07 -8.75
CA GLU A 229 -30.23 -18.12 -9.77
C GLU A 229 -31.18 -17.96 -10.97
N ASP A 230 -32.39 -17.43 -10.74
CA ASP A 230 -33.40 -17.23 -11.79
C ASP A 230 -33.04 -16.10 -12.78
N ILE A 231 -32.14 -15.19 -12.40
CA ILE A 231 -31.85 -13.98 -13.18
C ILE A 231 -30.36 -13.73 -13.45
N MET A 232 -29.45 -14.41 -12.74
CA MET A 232 -28.01 -14.17 -12.86
C MET A 232 -27.49 -14.50 -14.26
N VAL A 233 -26.48 -13.76 -14.69
CA VAL A 233 -25.70 -14.08 -15.90
C VAL A 233 -24.60 -15.05 -15.50
N THR A 234 -24.55 -16.21 -16.14
CA THR A 234 -23.55 -17.26 -15.88
C THR A 234 -22.37 -17.25 -16.85
N ASP A 235 -22.56 -16.72 -18.06
CA ASP A 235 -21.49 -16.50 -19.03
C ASP A 235 -20.84 -15.14 -18.76
N ILE A 236 -19.85 -15.13 -17.87
CA ILE A 236 -19.24 -13.92 -17.33
C ILE A 236 -17.93 -13.66 -18.05
N VAL A 237 -17.81 -12.47 -18.62
CA VAL A 237 -16.52 -11.97 -19.12
C VAL A 237 -15.74 -11.42 -17.94
N THR A 238 -14.54 -11.94 -17.72
CA THR A 238 -13.66 -11.56 -16.61
C THR A 238 -12.33 -11.03 -17.12
N VAL A 239 -11.63 -10.26 -16.28
CA VAL A 239 -10.27 -9.76 -16.55
C VAL A 239 -9.34 -10.10 -15.39
N THR A 240 -8.05 -9.89 -15.57
CA THR A 240 -7.04 -10.00 -14.50
C THR A 240 -6.70 -8.62 -13.94
N GLU A 241 -6.07 -8.59 -12.76
CA GLU A 241 -5.60 -7.35 -12.14
C GLU A 241 -4.59 -6.58 -13.03
N GLU A 242 -3.79 -7.31 -13.82
CA GLU A 242 -2.83 -6.79 -14.79
C GLU A 242 -3.45 -6.38 -16.14
N THR A 243 -4.76 -6.59 -16.33
CA THR A 243 -5.41 -6.18 -17.57
C THR A 243 -5.39 -4.66 -17.69
N THR A 244 -5.06 -4.13 -18.87
CA THR A 244 -5.03 -2.67 -19.07
C THR A 244 -6.45 -2.09 -19.12
N ILE A 245 -6.61 -0.83 -18.69
CA ILE A 245 -7.88 -0.10 -18.80
C ILE A 245 -8.36 -0.02 -20.25
N LYS A 246 -7.44 0.16 -21.21
CA LYS A 246 -7.77 0.17 -22.64
C LYS A 246 -8.41 -1.15 -23.07
N GLU A 247 -7.86 -2.26 -22.61
CA GLU A 247 -8.37 -3.60 -22.91
C GLU A 247 -9.70 -3.87 -22.21
N ALA A 248 -9.85 -3.46 -20.95
CA ALA A 248 -11.12 -3.55 -20.24
C ALA A 248 -12.25 -2.79 -20.97
N ILE A 249 -11.98 -1.57 -21.46
CA ILE A 249 -12.94 -0.79 -22.27
C ILE A 249 -13.28 -1.53 -23.58
N ARG A 250 -12.27 -2.13 -24.24
CA ARG A 250 -12.47 -2.92 -25.47
C ARG A 250 -13.43 -4.08 -25.21
N LEU A 251 -13.17 -4.87 -24.16
CA LEU A 251 -14.00 -6.00 -23.76
C LEU A 251 -15.43 -5.57 -23.41
N MET A 252 -15.58 -4.51 -22.59
CA MET A 252 -16.89 -3.98 -22.24
C MET A 252 -17.71 -3.59 -23.48
N ARG A 253 -17.07 -2.94 -24.47
CA ARG A 253 -17.74 -2.54 -25.71
C ARG A 253 -18.06 -3.71 -26.63
N GLU A 254 -17.15 -4.68 -26.77
CA GLU A 254 -17.34 -5.85 -27.64
C GLU A 254 -18.44 -6.77 -27.13
N HIS A 255 -18.58 -6.90 -25.82
CA HIS A 255 -19.59 -7.75 -25.19
C HIS A 255 -20.86 -6.99 -24.76
N ASP A 256 -20.94 -5.67 -24.97
CA ASP A 256 -22.05 -4.80 -24.53
C ASP A 256 -22.37 -4.94 -23.03
N ILE A 257 -21.33 -4.91 -22.20
CA ILE A 257 -21.40 -5.05 -20.74
C ILE A 257 -20.77 -3.84 -20.04
N GLY A 258 -21.34 -3.44 -18.90
CA GLY A 258 -20.86 -2.30 -18.11
C GLY A 258 -20.04 -2.68 -16.88
N CYS A 259 -19.67 -3.97 -16.74
CA CYS A 259 -19.00 -4.49 -15.55
C CYS A 259 -18.16 -5.72 -15.91
N LEU A 260 -16.95 -5.79 -15.35
CA LEU A 260 -16.01 -6.89 -15.48
C LEU A 260 -15.53 -7.32 -14.08
N PRO A 261 -15.83 -8.54 -13.63
CA PRO A 261 -15.19 -9.12 -12.47
C PRO A 261 -13.70 -9.36 -12.72
N VAL A 262 -12.89 -9.13 -11.69
CA VAL A 262 -11.43 -9.23 -11.74
C VAL A 262 -11.01 -10.47 -10.98
N LEU A 263 -10.36 -11.40 -11.67
CA LEU A 263 -9.90 -12.66 -11.12
C LEU A 263 -8.37 -12.71 -11.00
N VAL A 264 -7.88 -13.34 -9.94
CA VAL A 264 -6.48 -13.75 -9.77
C VAL A 264 -6.38 -15.25 -9.95
N ASN A 265 -5.30 -15.70 -10.62
CA ASN A 265 -5.07 -17.10 -11.00
C ASN A 265 -6.23 -17.74 -11.79
N GLY A 266 -7.12 -16.93 -12.38
CA GLY A 266 -8.31 -17.38 -13.10
C GLY A 266 -9.43 -17.95 -12.24
N VAL A 267 -9.36 -17.81 -10.90
CA VAL A 267 -10.35 -18.42 -9.99
C VAL A 267 -10.82 -17.44 -8.92
N ASP A 268 -9.89 -16.73 -8.29
CA ASP A 268 -10.18 -15.96 -7.08
C ASP A 268 -10.69 -14.58 -7.46
N LEU A 269 -11.92 -14.24 -7.04
CA LEU A 269 -12.48 -12.90 -7.25
C LEU A 269 -11.80 -11.91 -6.31
N VAL A 270 -11.08 -10.94 -6.87
CA VAL A 270 -10.33 -9.93 -6.10
C VAL A 270 -10.82 -8.50 -6.32
N GLY A 271 -11.63 -8.30 -7.35
CA GLY A 271 -12.14 -6.96 -7.63
C GLY A 271 -13.27 -6.92 -8.64
N LEU A 272 -13.80 -5.71 -8.81
CA LEU A 272 -14.84 -5.40 -9.79
C LEU A 272 -14.50 -4.06 -10.43
N ILE A 273 -14.51 -4.00 -11.77
CA ILE A 273 -14.40 -2.74 -12.49
C ILE A 273 -15.68 -2.49 -13.29
N THR A 274 -16.18 -1.27 -13.22
CA THR A 274 -17.43 -0.85 -13.87
C THR A 274 -17.21 0.33 -14.81
N GLU A 275 -18.16 0.56 -15.70
CA GLU A 275 -18.18 1.75 -16.55
C GLU A 275 -18.07 3.07 -15.77
N ASN A 276 -18.56 3.10 -14.53
CA ASN A 276 -18.54 4.29 -13.69
C ASN A 276 -17.13 4.62 -13.18
N ASP A 277 -16.26 3.61 -13.06
CA ASP A 277 -14.85 3.81 -12.72
C ASP A 277 -14.12 4.58 -13.83
N PHE A 278 -14.57 4.47 -15.09
CA PHE A 278 -14.00 5.25 -16.19
C PHE A 278 -14.27 6.76 -16.08
N ILE A 279 -15.31 7.19 -15.34
CA ILE A 279 -15.52 8.62 -15.04
C ILE A 279 -14.44 9.13 -14.09
N ARG A 280 -14.04 8.32 -13.09
CA ARG A 280 -12.92 8.67 -12.19
C ARG A 280 -11.60 8.73 -12.97
N ILE A 281 -11.40 7.79 -13.88
CA ILE A 281 -10.23 7.75 -14.76
C ILE A 281 -10.19 8.97 -15.68
N SER A 282 -11.29 9.31 -16.36
CA SER A 282 -11.33 10.43 -17.30
C SER A 282 -11.07 11.76 -16.60
N ARG A 283 -11.64 11.98 -15.40
CA ARG A 283 -11.35 13.17 -14.59
C ARG A 283 -9.84 13.30 -14.30
N ARG A 284 -9.21 12.22 -13.82
CA ARG A 284 -7.76 12.17 -13.54
C ARG A 284 -6.90 12.49 -14.76
N LEU A 285 -7.35 12.08 -15.95
CA LEU A 285 -6.63 12.35 -17.20
C LEU A 285 -6.80 13.81 -17.64
N ILE A 286 -8.00 14.38 -17.53
CA ILE A 286 -8.29 15.77 -17.91
C ILE A 286 -7.53 16.74 -17.00
N GLU A 287 -7.54 16.52 -15.68
CA GLU A 287 -6.82 17.35 -14.69
C GLU A 287 -5.30 17.41 -14.92
N ARG A 288 -4.74 16.44 -15.67
CA ARG A 288 -3.31 16.39 -16.03
C ARG A 288 -2.99 16.96 -17.41
N MET A 289 -4.01 17.29 -18.20
CA MET A 289 -3.86 17.95 -19.50
C MET A 289 -3.87 19.48 -19.39
N ASP A 290 -4.44 20.00 -18.31
CA ASP A 290 -4.45 21.42 -17.93
C ASP A 290 -3.19 21.80 -17.13
#